data_AF-A0A940LQU6-F1
#
_entry.id   AF-A0A940LQU6-F1
#
_cell.length_a   1.000
_cell.length_b   1.000
_cell.length_c   1.000
_cell.angle_alpha   90.00
_cell.angle_beta   90.00
_cell.angle_gamma   90.00
#
_symmetry.space_group_name_H-M   'P 1'
#
loop_
_entity.id
_entity.type
_entity.pdbx_description
1 polymer ?
#
loop_
_entity_poly.entity_id
_entity_poly.type
_entity_poly.pdbx_seq_one_letter_code
_entity_poly.pdbx_strand_id
1 'polypeptide(L)'
;VVGLLTTVTREYARASMQGIRVEVLHAQAAAAGLPLLEASIPAQCDNATYDEVMTRALAEAAARWPGLRTAAFGDLFLADIRAYREQRLAAAGWELLTPLFGSDTAALARRMQADGLRAHLCCVDTQQLDARFAGHAFDGALLDALPPGYNPS
;
A
#
# COMPACT_ATOMS: atom_id res chain seq x y z
N VAL A 1 -14.73 -3.57 -4.76
CA VAL A 1 -13.95 -3.45 -3.51
C VAL A 1 -14.93 -3.23 -2.36
N VAL A 2 -14.79 -3.94 -1.23
CA VAL A 2 -15.73 -3.85 -0.09
C VAL A 2 -15.14 -3.19 1.16
N GLY A 3 -13.82 -3.04 1.22
CA GLY A 3 -13.12 -2.43 2.34
C GLY A 3 -11.62 -2.30 2.07
N LEU A 4 -10.94 -1.58 2.97
CA LEU A 4 -9.50 -1.41 3.03
C LEU A 4 -8.96 -2.20 4.23
N LEU A 5 -7.73 -2.70 4.11
CA LEU A 5 -7.03 -3.40 5.18
C LEU A 5 -5.60 -2.86 5.26
N THR A 6 -5.17 -2.47 6.46
CA THR A 6 -3.80 -1.98 6.70
C THR A 6 -3.26 -2.44 8.04
N THR A 7 -1.93 -2.49 8.19
CA THR A 7 -1.27 -2.78 9.46
C THR A 7 -0.88 -1.49 10.18
N VAL A 8 -1.29 -1.36 11.43
CA VAL A 8 -1.01 -0.17 12.27
C VAL A 8 -0.10 -0.57 13.42
N THR A 9 1.04 0.10 13.54
CA THR A 9 1.92 -0.03 14.71
C THR A 9 1.29 0.71 15.88
N ARG A 10 0.88 -0.03 16.92
CA ARG A 10 0.04 0.50 18.02
C ARG A 10 0.70 1.67 18.75
N GLU A 11 1.98 1.55 19.02
CA GLU A 11 2.77 2.47 19.85
C GLU A 11 2.97 3.83 19.18
N TYR A 12 2.90 3.87 17.85
CA TYR A 12 3.16 5.07 17.06
C TYR A 12 1.92 5.66 16.38
N ALA A 13 0.77 4.96 16.47
CA ALA A 13 -0.47 5.31 15.77
C ALA A 13 -0.24 5.59 14.27
N ARG A 14 0.55 4.71 13.62
CA ARG A 14 0.98 4.87 12.23
C ARG A 14 0.89 3.57 11.43
N ALA A 15 0.66 3.70 10.12
CA ALA A 15 0.86 2.62 9.17
C ALA A 15 2.31 2.12 9.24
N SER A 16 2.47 0.82 9.39
CA SER A 16 3.75 0.23 9.84
C SER A 16 4.89 0.41 8.83
N MET A 17 4.61 0.38 7.52
CA MET A 17 5.65 0.50 6.48
C MET A 17 5.90 1.93 6.04
N GLN A 18 4.84 2.73 5.88
CA GLN A 18 4.92 4.07 5.29
C GLN A 18 4.99 5.19 6.34
N GLY A 19 4.83 4.85 7.63
CA GLY A 19 4.85 5.82 8.72
C GLY A 19 3.71 6.84 8.67
N ILE A 20 2.65 6.57 7.91
CA ILE A 20 1.50 7.48 7.75
C ILE A 20 0.68 7.47 9.03
N ARG A 21 0.32 8.64 9.54
CA ARG A 21 -0.51 8.76 10.76
C ARG A 21 -1.89 8.14 10.54
N VAL A 22 -2.43 7.49 11.57
CA VAL A 22 -3.73 6.80 11.49
C VAL A 22 -4.87 7.74 11.10
N GLU A 23 -4.83 9.01 11.51
CA GLU A 23 -5.86 10.00 11.16
C GLU A 23 -5.91 10.28 9.65
N VAL A 24 -4.76 10.18 8.97
CA VAL A 24 -4.70 10.32 7.50
C VAL A 24 -5.31 9.09 6.83
N LEU A 25 -5.06 7.88 7.36
CA LEU A 25 -5.67 6.65 6.85
C LEU A 25 -7.19 6.69 6.99
N HIS A 26 -7.69 7.15 8.15
CA HIS A 26 -9.12 7.33 8.38
C HIS A 26 -9.73 8.34 7.41
N ALA A 27 -9.08 9.48 7.21
CA ALA A 27 -9.54 10.49 6.26
C ALA A 27 -9.59 9.94 4.82
N GLN A 28 -8.58 9.17 4.41
CA GLN A 28 -8.54 8.51 3.10
C GLN A 28 -9.66 7.47 2.95
N ALA A 29 -9.88 6.61 3.95
CA ALA A 29 -10.94 5.62 3.94
C ALA A 29 -12.33 6.27 3.87
N ALA A 30 -12.54 7.33 4.66
CA ALA A 30 -13.77 8.11 4.65
C ALA A 30 -14.01 8.79 3.29
N ALA A 31 -12.98 9.41 2.71
CA ALA A 31 -13.07 10.02 1.38
C ALA A 31 -13.36 8.98 0.26
N ALA A 32 -12.84 7.76 0.41
CA ALA A 32 -13.13 6.64 -0.49
C ALA A 32 -14.51 6.01 -0.26
N GLY A 33 -15.21 6.34 0.82
CA GLY A 33 -16.46 5.70 1.22
C GLY A 33 -16.32 4.23 1.57
N LEU A 34 -15.12 3.81 2.02
CA LEU A 34 -14.80 2.40 2.31
C LEU A 34 -14.52 2.21 3.81
N PRO A 35 -14.96 1.09 4.41
CA PRO A 35 -14.56 0.73 5.76
C PRO A 35 -13.08 0.35 5.79
N LEU A 36 -12.39 0.71 6.87
CA LEU A 36 -11.00 0.35 7.12
C LEU A 36 -10.91 -0.68 8.24
N LEU A 37 -10.27 -1.81 7.94
CA LEU A 37 -9.83 -2.83 8.89
C LEU A 37 -8.38 -2.55 9.27
N GLU A 38 -8.12 -2.45 10.57
CA GLU A 38 -6.78 -2.16 11.09
C GLU A 38 -6.21 -3.37 11.82
N ALA A 39 -5.19 -3.97 11.22
CA ALA A 39 -4.45 -5.07 11.81
C ALA A 39 -3.34 -4.50 12.71
N SER A 40 -3.62 -4.41 14.01
CA SER A 40 -2.70 -3.81 14.99
C SER A 40 -1.50 -4.73 15.27
N ILE A 41 -0.28 -4.23 15.01
CA ILE A 41 0.98 -4.93 15.29
C ILE A 41 1.80 -4.17 16.35
N PRO A 42 2.67 -4.85 17.13
CA PRO A 42 3.63 -4.19 18.02
C PRO A 42 4.76 -3.51 17.23
N ALA A 43 5.46 -2.56 17.87
CA ALA A 43 6.59 -1.84 17.26
C ALA A 43 7.76 -2.78 16.90
N GLN A 44 7.98 -3.81 17.70
CA GLN A 44 8.90 -4.90 17.42
C GLN A 44 8.08 -6.12 17.02
N CYS A 45 7.68 -6.17 15.75
CA CYS A 45 6.89 -7.28 15.22
C CYS A 45 7.80 -8.26 14.49
N ASP A 46 7.82 -9.51 14.93
CA ASP A 46 8.39 -10.60 14.13
C ASP A 46 7.38 -11.10 13.08
N ASN A 47 7.85 -11.96 12.17
CA ASN A 47 7.03 -12.48 11.09
C ASN A 47 5.87 -13.35 11.62
N ALA A 48 6.10 -14.13 12.69
CA ALA A 48 5.07 -14.99 13.26
C ALA A 48 3.88 -14.16 13.79
N THR A 49 4.18 -13.14 14.59
CA THR A 49 3.18 -12.20 15.11
C THR A 49 2.46 -11.47 13.99
N TYR A 50 3.20 -11.04 12.96
CA TYR A 50 2.62 -10.38 11.78
C TYR A 50 1.61 -11.29 11.07
N ASP A 51 1.98 -12.55 10.82
CA ASP A 51 1.13 -13.52 10.13
C ASP A 51 -0.13 -13.85 10.93
N GLU A 52 -0.03 -13.99 12.24
CA GLU A 52 -1.18 -14.19 13.12
C GLU A 52 -2.16 -13.02 13.06
N VAL A 53 -1.64 -11.79 13.16
CA VAL A 53 -2.44 -10.56 13.09
C VAL A 53 -3.13 -10.43 11.72
N MET A 54 -2.42 -10.71 10.63
CA MET A 54 -3.00 -10.69 9.28
C MET A 54 -4.06 -11.78 9.09
N THR A 55 -3.80 -13.00 9.58
CA THR A 55 -4.76 -14.12 9.52
C THR A 55 -6.05 -13.76 10.25
N ARG A 56 -5.94 -13.15 11.43
CA ARG A 56 -7.10 -12.66 12.18
C ARG A 56 -7.87 -11.58 11.42
N ALA A 57 -7.18 -10.62 10.80
CA ALA A 57 -7.83 -9.56 10.04
C ALA A 57 -8.57 -10.09 8.80
N LEU A 58 -8.02 -11.11 8.13
CA LEU A 58 -8.70 -11.81 7.04
C LEU A 58 -9.92 -12.58 7.54
N ALA A 59 -9.83 -13.24 8.70
CA ALA A 59 -10.97 -13.92 9.31
C ALA A 59 -12.10 -12.91 9.66
N GLU A 60 -11.75 -11.74 10.21
CA GLU A 60 -12.71 -10.67 10.48
C GLU A 60 -13.37 -10.16 9.19
N ALA A 61 -12.59 -9.96 8.12
CA ALA A 61 -13.12 -9.57 6.81
C ALA A 61 -14.09 -10.61 6.24
N ALA A 62 -13.75 -11.91 6.33
CA ALA A 62 -14.61 -12.99 5.87
C ALA A 62 -15.91 -13.12 6.68
N ALA A 63 -15.86 -12.83 7.99
CA ALA A 63 -17.04 -12.81 8.85
C ALA A 63 -17.95 -11.62 8.52
N ARG A 64 -17.37 -10.44 8.23
CA ARG A 64 -18.11 -9.23 7.87
C ARG A 64 -18.73 -9.31 6.47
N TRP A 65 -18.05 -9.93 5.52
CA TRP A 65 -18.51 -10.12 4.15
C TRP A 65 -18.48 -11.59 3.76
N PRO A 66 -19.58 -12.34 3.99
CA PRO A 66 -19.69 -13.73 3.58
C PRO A 66 -19.38 -13.89 2.08
N GLY A 67 -18.47 -14.81 1.76
CA GLY A 67 -18.02 -15.08 0.39
C GLY A 67 -16.84 -14.22 -0.09
N LEU A 68 -16.38 -13.22 0.66
CA LEU A 68 -15.16 -12.47 0.32
C LEU A 68 -13.93 -13.37 0.43
N ARG A 69 -13.22 -13.61 -0.69
CA ARG A 69 -12.04 -14.48 -0.74
C ARG A 69 -10.86 -13.87 -1.47
N THR A 70 -10.92 -12.61 -1.88
CA THR A 70 -9.86 -11.98 -2.67
C THR A 70 -9.27 -10.80 -1.93
N ALA A 71 -7.95 -10.76 -1.81
CA ALA A 71 -7.19 -9.64 -1.28
C ALA A 71 -6.35 -9.01 -2.40
N ALA A 72 -6.53 -7.71 -2.61
CA ALA A 72 -5.80 -6.97 -3.64
C ALA A 72 -4.64 -6.17 -3.04
N PHE A 73 -3.46 -6.25 -3.66
CA PHE A 73 -2.26 -5.51 -3.26
C PHE A 73 -1.75 -4.66 -4.43
N GLY A 74 -1.31 -3.44 -4.12
CA GLY A 74 -0.76 -2.48 -5.09
C GLY A 74 0.73 -2.67 -5.38
N ASP A 75 1.32 -3.81 -5.00
CA ASP A 75 2.76 -4.07 -5.19
C ASP A 75 3.13 -4.03 -6.68
N LEU A 76 4.14 -3.23 -7.04
CA LEU A 76 4.65 -3.10 -8.41
C LEU A 76 5.75 -4.12 -8.73
N PHE A 77 6.57 -4.45 -7.73
CA PHE A 77 7.77 -5.30 -7.86
C PHE A 77 7.94 -6.24 -6.66
N LEU A 78 9.11 -6.89 -6.59
CA LEU A 78 9.54 -7.84 -5.55
C LEU A 78 8.78 -9.16 -5.60
N ALA A 79 9.18 -10.03 -6.53
CA ALA A 79 8.58 -11.35 -6.74
C ALA A 79 8.56 -12.21 -5.47
N ASP A 80 9.59 -12.13 -4.63
CA ASP A 80 9.68 -12.88 -3.38
C ASP A 80 8.61 -12.44 -2.37
N ILE A 81 8.34 -11.13 -2.28
CA ILE A 81 7.26 -10.59 -1.43
C ILE A 81 5.89 -10.99 -1.97
N ARG A 82 5.70 -10.96 -3.30
CA ARG A 82 4.47 -11.43 -3.93
C ARG A 82 4.23 -12.92 -3.66
N ALA A 83 5.24 -13.77 -3.86
CA ALA A 83 5.17 -15.20 -3.60
C ALA A 83 4.89 -15.50 -2.12
N TYR A 84 5.52 -14.75 -1.21
CA TYR A 84 5.22 -14.82 0.22
C TYR A 84 3.75 -14.54 0.51
N ARG A 85 3.19 -13.43 -0.01
CA ARG A 85 1.78 -13.08 0.17
C ARG A 85 0.84 -14.14 -0.40
N GLU A 86 1.14 -14.66 -1.58
CA GLU A 86 0.35 -15.70 -2.24
C GLU A 86 0.26 -16.96 -1.38
N GLN A 87 1.39 -17.44 -0.85
CA GLN A 87 1.42 -18.60 0.04
C GLN A 87 0.60 -18.37 1.32
N ARG A 88 0.73 -17.19 1.93
CA ARG A 88 0.01 -16.85 3.18
C ARG A 88 -1.49 -16.72 2.96
N LEU A 89 -1.92 -16.07 1.88
CA LEU A 89 -3.33 -15.93 1.53
C LEU A 89 -3.94 -17.29 1.19
N ALA A 90 -3.25 -18.10 0.38
CA ALA A 90 -3.70 -19.44 0.04
C ALA A 90 -3.89 -20.32 1.29
N ALA A 91 -2.96 -20.25 2.26
CA ALA A 91 -3.07 -20.96 3.53
C ALA A 91 -4.30 -20.52 4.36
N ALA A 92 -4.76 -19.28 4.19
CA ALA A 92 -5.98 -18.75 4.82
C ALA A 92 -7.24 -18.97 3.96
N GLY A 93 -7.15 -19.59 2.78
CA GLY A 93 -8.25 -19.77 1.84
C GLY A 93 -8.62 -18.52 1.05
N TRP A 94 -7.66 -17.61 0.83
CA TRP A 94 -7.80 -16.38 0.05
C TRP A 94 -6.97 -16.40 -1.23
N GLU A 95 -7.45 -15.68 -2.24
CA GLU A 95 -6.80 -15.43 -3.51
C GLU A 95 -6.09 -14.07 -3.51
N LEU A 96 -4.87 -14.06 -4.03
CA LEU A 96 -4.08 -12.84 -4.21
C LEU A 96 -4.41 -12.18 -5.55
N LEU A 97 -4.74 -10.89 -5.53
CA LEU A 97 -4.85 -10.06 -6.73
C LEU A 97 -3.77 -8.96 -6.71
N THR A 98 -2.91 -8.93 -7.72
CA THR A 98 -1.84 -7.91 -7.86
C THR A 98 -1.94 -7.21 -9.21
N PRO A 99 -2.90 -6.29 -9.41
CA PRO A 99 -3.23 -5.77 -10.74
C PRO A 99 -2.14 -4.88 -11.34
N LEU A 100 -1.23 -4.36 -10.51
CA LEU A 100 -0.17 -3.46 -10.94
C LEU A 100 1.19 -4.16 -11.12
N PHE A 101 1.32 -5.42 -10.72
CA PHE A 101 2.60 -6.10 -10.67
C PHE A 101 3.24 -6.23 -12.06
N GLY A 102 4.50 -5.81 -12.17
CA GLY A 102 5.24 -5.82 -13.44
C GLY A 102 4.80 -4.73 -14.44
N SER A 103 3.98 -3.77 -14.04
CA SER A 103 3.60 -2.65 -14.89
C SER A 103 4.79 -1.72 -15.16
N ASP A 104 4.83 -1.13 -16.36
CA ASP A 104 5.68 0.02 -16.63
C ASP A 104 5.24 1.19 -15.73
N THR A 105 6.14 1.64 -14.87
CA THR A 105 5.85 2.60 -13.80
C THR A 105 5.68 4.01 -14.32
N ALA A 106 6.43 4.40 -15.36
CA ALA A 106 6.27 5.71 -15.99
C ALA A 106 4.92 5.80 -16.72
N ALA A 107 4.55 4.76 -17.47
CA ALA A 107 3.24 4.69 -18.12
C ALA A 107 2.10 4.62 -17.09
N LEU A 108 2.27 3.86 -16.01
CA LEU A 108 1.30 3.78 -14.93
C LEU A 108 1.11 5.13 -14.22
N ALA A 109 2.19 5.82 -13.87
CA ALA A 109 2.14 7.13 -13.24
C ALA A 109 1.35 8.14 -14.09
N ARG A 110 1.62 8.20 -15.40
CA ARG A 110 0.89 9.09 -16.33
C ARG A 110 -0.59 8.70 -16.45
N ARG A 111 -0.92 7.40 -16.48
CA ARG A 111 -2.32 6.95 -16.48
C ARG A 111 -3.04 7.36 -15.20
N MET A 112 -2.44 7.11 -14.03
CA MET A 112 -3.04 7.46 -12.75
C MET A 112 -3.31 8.98 -12.66
N GLN A 113 -2.40 9.81 -13.16
CA GLN A 113 -2.60 11.26 -13.25
C GLN A 113 -3.74 11.62 -14.20
N ALA A 114 -3.81 11.01 -15.39
CA ALA A 114 -4.88 11.23 -16.35
C ALA A 114 -6.25 10.82 -15.79
N ASP A 115 -6.28 9.78 -14.96
CA ASP A 115 -7.48 9.29 -14.26
C ASP A 115 -7.85 10.14 -13.02
N GLY A 116 -7.10 11.22 -12.78
CA GLY A 116 -7.42 12.23 -11.77
C GLY A 116 -6.73 12.04 -10.42
N LEU A 117 -5.76 11.12 -10.29
CA LEU A 117 -4.95 11.00 -9.09
C LEU A 117 -4.20 12.31 -8.83
N ARG A 118 -4.30 12.79 -7.59
CA ARG A 118 -3.50 13.91 -7.08
C ARG A 118 -2.68 13.42 -5.90
N ALA A 119 -1.37 13.47 -6.04
CA ALA A 119 -0.43 13.06 -5.00
C ALA A 119 0.70 14.09 -4.87
N HIS A 120 1.37 14.08 -3.71
CA HIS A 120 2.53 14.92 -3.43
C HIS A 120 3.65 14.06 -2.87
N LEU A 121 4.90 14.44 -3.16
CA LEU A 121 6.08 13.78 -2.62
C LEU A 121 6.24 14.19 -1.16
N CYS A 122 5.98 13.28 -0.23
CA CYS A 122 6.12 13.56 1.20
C CYS A 122 7.54 13.33 1.74
N CYS A 123 8.32 12.49 1.05
CA CYS A 123 9.70 12.14 1.40
C CYS A 123 10.48 11.85 0.12
N VAL A 124 11.76 12.17 0.11
CA VAL A 124 12.70 11.89 -0.98
C VAL A 124 13.99 11.37 -0.39
N ASP A 125 14.53 10.29 -0.97
CA ASP A 125 15.90 9.86 -0.67
C ASP A 125 16.89 10.80 -1.36
N THR A 126 17.54 11.65 -0.58
CA THR A 126 18.47 12.68 -1.08
C THR A 126 19.75 12.12 -1.67
N GLN A 127 20.03 10.82 -1.51
CA GLN A 127 21.13 10.15 -2.19
C GLN A 127 20.80 9.84 -3.67
N GLN A 128 19.52 9.76 -4.01
CA GLN A 128 19.05 9.39 -5.35
C GLN A 128 18.37 10.54 -6.09
N LEU A 129 17.76 11.48 -5.38
CA LEU A 129 17.02 12.60 -5.96
C LEU A 129 17.20 13.86 -5.11
N ASP A 130 17.36 15.02 -5.74
CA ASP A 130 17.60 16.28 -5.03
C ASP A 130 16.47 16.64 -4.03
N ALA A 131 16.82 17.19 -2.87
CA ALA A 131 15.85 17.57 -1.83
C ALA A 131 14.77 18.54 -2.32
N ARG A 132 15.06 19.31 -3.39
CA ARG A 132 14.10 20.22 -4.02
C ARG A 132 12.83 19.51 -4.49
N PHE A 133 12.87 18.21 -4.78
CA PHE A 133 11.70 17.47 -5.25
C PHE A 133 10.70 17.16 -4.12
N ALA A 134 11.10 17.25 -2.85
CA ALA A 134 10.18 17.08 -1.73
C ALA A 134 9.07 18.15 -1.75
N GLY A 135 7.85 17.75 -1.41
CA GLY A 135 6.66 18.60 -1.41
C GLY A 135 6.03 18.88 -2.78
N HIS A 136 6.73 18.55 -3.88
CA HIS A 136 6.19 18.76 -5.22
C HIS A 136 4.98 17.86 -5.51
N ALA A 137 4.11 18.34 -6.39
CA ALA A 137 3.03 17.52 -6.92
C ALA A 137 3.63 16.37 -7.75
N PHE A 138 3.04 15.19 -7.62
CA PHE A 138 3.31 14.06 -8.49
C PHE A 138 2.53 14.25 -9.80
N ASP A 139 3.05 15.10 -10.68
CA ASP A 139 2.43 15.49 -11.96
C ASP A 139 3.36 15.20 -13.16
N GLY A 140 2.90 15.53 -14.37
CA GLY A 140 3.69 15.32 -15.58
C GLY A 140 5.01 16.12 -15.58
N ALA A 141 5.02 17.32 -15.01
CA ALA A 141 6.21 18.16 -14.95
C ALA A 141 7.28 17.55 -14.03
N LEU A 142 6.86 16.96 -12.92
CA LEU A 142 7.76 16.18 -12.06
C LEU A 142 8.35 14.99 -12.83
N LEU A 143 7.50 14.19 -13.49
CA LEU A 143 7.93 12.99 -14.23
C LEU A 143 8.93 13.33 -15.34
N ASP A 144 8.76 14.47 -16.02
CA ASP A 144 9.67 14.93 -17.07
C ASP A 144 10.98 15.51 -16.50
N ALA A 145 10.97 15.94 -15.23
CA ALA A 145 12.15 16.49 -14.54
C ALA A 145 12.99 15.43 -13.81
N LEU A 146 12.55 14.18 -13.76
CA LEU A 146 13.30 13.08 -13.11
C LEU A 146 14.59 12.77 -13.88
N PRO A 147 15.70 12.46 -13.18
CA PRO A 147 16.95 12.06 -13.83
C PRO A 147 16.76 10.81 -14.71
N PRO A 148 17.52 10.68 -15.82
CA PRO A 148 17.51 9.46 -16.64
C PRO A 148 17.79 8.21 -15.80
N GLY A 149 16.95 7.18 -15.94
CA GLY A 149 17.07 5.92 -15.21
C GLY A 149 16.44 5.91 -13.81
N TYR A 150 15.87 7.04 -13.36
CA TYR A 150 15.10 7.08 -12.11
C TYR A 150 13.72 6.43 -12.29
N ASN A 151 13.33 5.57 -11.34
CA ASN A 151 12.04 4.87 -11.38
C ASN A 151 10.99 5.66 -10.55
N PRO A 152 9.88 6.12 -11.15
CA PRO A 152 8.84 6.88 -10.45
C PRO A 152 7.84 6.00 -9.65
N SER A 153 8.17 4.73 -9.39
CA SER A 153 7.36 3.78 -8.62
C SER A 153 7.21 4.12 -7.15
#